data_AF-A0A2N1MK67-F1
#
_entry.id   AF-A0A2N1MK67-F1
#
_cell.length_a   1.000
_cell.length_b   1.000
_cell.length_c   1.000
_cell.angle_alpha   90.00
_cell.angle_beta   90.00
_cell.angle_gamma   90.00
#
_symmetry.space_group_name_H-M   'P 1'
#
loop_
_entity.id
_entity.type
_entity.pdbx_description
1 polymer ?
#
loop_
_entity_poly.entity_id
_entity_poly.type
_entity_poly.pdbx_seq_one_letter_code
_entity_poly.pdbx_strand_id
1 'polypeptide(L)'
;MPIPLIYRPKDGCKQNCLVLIPGLSEKKELVKNDIIHLPLNTLPDKFLKDMSADKKVIDWELGYAMTIHTSQGMTLKAPQNVWDIDENLACDNLIYLAVGRVEYLSQLIRVETPPLPPEIVQEIEKAKKKRRLEHELRPFIQEKLIGYMGQDKEKGHEFDLTVDYILTLKCIQKDRCTLCLIEIKFKWDQPGDISQWTVDRIHNSLGHIKGNKMPSKKYYTDSEKKKNIYTIVNLKNSIIELERDVTKIHLNLKTIAREIYHLYNDIVPEDFEKMLRSDIDEMPG
;
A
#
# COMPACT_ATOMS: atom_id res chain seq x y z
N MET A 1 -15.27 -30.98 6.24
CA MET A 1 -16.03 -29.72 6.45
C MET A 1 -16.20 -29.05 5.10
N PRO A 2 -17.43 -28.67 4.71
CA PRO A 2 -17.66 -27.96 3.45
C PRO A 2 -17.17 -26.50 3.55
N ILE A 3 -16.55 -26.00 2.48
CA ILE A 3 -16.08 -24.63 2.32
C ILE A 3 -17.07 -23.88 1.42
N PRO A 4 -17.54 -22.69 1.83
CA PRO A 4 -18.34 -21.84 0.98
C PRO A 4 -17.45 -21.15 -0.06
N LEU A 5 -17.81 -21.28 -1.34
CA LEU A 5 -17.26 -20.50 -2.44
C LEU A 5 -18.34 -19.59 -3.01
N ILE A 6 -17.99 -18.33 -3.26
CA ILE A 6 -18.86 -17.33 -3.85
C ILE A 6 -18.47 -17.15 -5.31
N TYR A 7 -19.45 -17.28 -6.20
CA TYR A 7 -19.25 -16.96 -7.60
C TYR A 7 -19.25 -15.43 -7.81
N ARG A 8 -18.10 -14.89 -8.26
CA ARG A 8 -17.87 -13.46 -8.50
C ARG A 8 -17.23 -13.24 -9.87
N PRO A 9 -18.03 -13.23 -10.95
CA PRO A 9 -17.49 -13.04 -12.28
C PRO A 9 -16.81 -11.68 -12.43
N LYS A 10 -15.67 -11.65 -13.12
CA LYS A 10 -14.98 -10.38 -13.47
C LYS A 10 -15.86 -9.46 -14.30
N ASP A 11 -16.69 -10.05 -15.15
CA ASP A 11 -17.68 -9.35 -15.95
C ASP A 11 -19.05 -9.45 -15.27
N GLY A 12 -19.51 -8.33 -14.69
CA GLY A 12 -20.81 -8.27 -14.00
C GLY A 12 -22.02 -8.48 -14.91
N CYS A 13 -21.84 -8.44 -16.23
CA CYS A 13 -22.87 -8.75 -17.21
C CYS A 13 -23.08 -10.26 -17.42
N LYS A 14 -22.16 -11.11 -16.93
CA LYS A 14 -22.28 -12.58 -17.00
C LYS A 14 -23.17 -13.11 -15.87
N GLN A 15 -24.48 -13.01 -16.06
CA GLN A 15 -25.49 -13.64 -15.22
C GLN A 15 -26.07 -14.88 -15.92
N ASN A 16 -26.61 -15.84 -15.15
CA ASN A 16 -27.24 -17.05 -15.69
C ASN A 16 -26.34 -17.83 -16.66
N CYS A 17 -25.08 -18.00 -16.27
CA CYS A 17 -24.08 -18.68 -17.10
C CYS A 17 -23.79 -20.08 -16.55
N LEU A 18 -23.56 -21.06 -17.42
CA LEU A 18 -23.06 -22.38 -17.05
C LEU A 18 -21.57 -22.28 -16.66
N VAL A 19 -21.30 -22.33 -15.35
CA VAL A 19 -19.96 -22.20 -14.77
C VAL A 19 -19.47 -23.56 -14.31
N LEU A 20 -18.21 -23.88 -14.61
CA LEU A 20 -17.54 -25.08 -14.08
C LEU A 20 -17.27 -24.89 -12.58
N ILE A 21 -17.72 -25.84 -11.77
CA ILE A 21 -17.49 -25.79 -10.33
C ILE A 21 -16.05 -26.22 -10.04
N PRO A 22 -15.26 -25.44 -9.27
CA PRO A 22 -13.89 -25.81 -8.92
C PRO A 22 -13.80 -27.20 -8.30
N GLY A 23 -12.94 -28.07 -8.85
CA GLY A 23 -12.74 -29.41 -8.32
C GLY A 23 -13.79 -30.45 -8.71
N LEU A 24 -14.83 -30.05 -9.44
CA LEU A 24 -15.84 -30.96 -9.99
C LEU A 24 -15.84 -30.88 -11.52
N SER A 25 -16.29 -31.94 -12.18
CA SER A 25 -16.56 -31.95 -13.62
C SER A 25 -17.92 -31.34 -13.98
N GLU A 26 -18.74 -31.02 -12.97
CA GLU A 26 -20.08 -30.49 -13.13
C GLU A 26 -20.08 -29.00 -13.47
N LYS A 27 -20.97 -28.61 -14.38
CA LYS A 27 -21.30 -27.21 -14.64
C LYS A 27 -22.65 -26.89 -14.05
N LYS A 28 -22.75 -25.74 -13.40
CA LYS A 28 -24.00 -25.26 -12.83
C LYS A 28 -24.30 -23.85 -13.33
N GLU A 29 -25.57 -23.58 -13.57
CA GLU A 29 -26.02 -22.23 -13.88
C GLU A 29 -25.99 -21.40 -12.61
N LEU A 30 -25.19 -20.32 -12.62
CA LEU A 30 -24.96 -19.47 -11.46
C LEU A 30 -25.14 -17.99 -11.79
N VAL A 31 -25.60 -17.26 -10.78
CA VAL A 31 -25.68 -15.81 -10.76
C VAL A 31 -24.63 -15.25 -9.81
N LYS A 32 -24.19 -14.02 -10.06
CA LYS A 32 -23.28 -13.29 -9.18
C LYS A 32 -23.74 -13.41 -7.72
N ASN A 33 -22.78 -13.76 -6.85
CA ASN A 33 -22.94 -13.97 -5.42
C ASN A 33 -23.62 -15.29 -4.99
N ASP A 34 -23.89 -16.21 -5.92
CA ASP A 34 -24.31 -17.57 -5.53
C ASP A 34 -23.21 -18.27 -4.73
N ILE A 35 -23.62 -18.99 -3.69
CA ILE A 35 -22.74 -19.71 -2.77
C ILE A 35 -22.83 -21.21 -3.05
N ILE A 36 -21.69 -21.84 -3.32
CA ILE A 36 -21.57 -23.31 -3.41
C ILE A 36 -20.75 -23.82 -2.24
N HIS A 37 -21.23 -24.88 -1.62
CA HIS A 37 -20.53 -25.56 -0.53
C HIS A 37 -19.81 -26.79 -1.08
N LEU A 38 -18.48 -26.81 -0.98
CA LEU A 38 -17.65 -27.91 -1.48
C LEU A 38 -16.82 -28.54 -0.36
N PRO A 39 -16.68 -29.87 -0.32
CA PRO A 39 -15.72 -30.50 0.60
C PRO A 39 -14.29 -30.00 0.34
N LEU A 40 -13.51 -29.71 1.38
CA LEU A 40 -12.13 -29.22 1.21
C LEU A 40 -11.26 -30.16 0.36
N ASN A 41 -11.48 -31.47 0.45
CA ASN A 41 -10.75 -32.48 -0.31
C ASN A 41 -11.11 -32.56 -1.80
N THR A 42 -12.16 -31.87 -2.27
CA THR A 42 -12.48 -31.83 -3.71
C THR A 42 -11.75 -30.71 -4.43
N LEU A 43 -11.19 -29.73 -3.71
CA LEU A 43 -10.51 -28.59 -4.32
C LEU A 43 -9.07 -28.97 -4.72
N PRO A 44 -8.64 -28.69 -5.96
CA PRO A 44 -7.26 -28.95 -6.38
C PRO A 44 -6.26 -28.10 -5.58
N ASP A 45 -5.11 -28.66 -5.20
CA ASP A 45 -4.05 -27.93 -4.49
C ASP A 45 -3.61 -26.65 -5.21
N LYS A 46 -3.63 -26.68 -6.55
CA LYS A 46 -3.35 -25.51 -7.38
C LYS A 46 -4.36 -24.39 -7.14
N PHE A 47 -5.66 -24.72 -7.04
CA PHE A 47 -6.72 -23.76 -6.76
C PHE A 47 -6.50 -23.10 -5.39
N LEU A 48 -6.21 -23.89 -4.35
CA LEU A 48 -5.93 -23.36 -3.01
C LEU A 48 -4.70 -22.43 -3.01
N LYS A 49 -3.61 -22.83 -3.67
CA LYS A 49 -2.40 -21.99 -3.82
C LYS A 49 -2.69 -20.68 -4.56
N ASP A 50 -3.48 -20.73 -5.63
CA ASP A 50 -3.84 -19.54 -6.40
C ASP A 50 -4.72 -18.59 -5.57
N MET A 51 -5.66 -19.11 -4.76
CA MET A 51 -6.46 -18.29 -3.83
C MET A 51 -5.61 -17.65 -2.73
N SER A 52 -4.65 -18.38 -2.15
CA SER A 52 -3.76 -17.84 -1.11
C SER A 52 -2.76 -16.81 -1.63
N ALA A 53 -2.38 -16.90 -2.91
CA ALA A 53 -1.43 -15.98 -3.54
C ALA A 53 -2.08 -14.66 -4.02
N ASP A 54 -3.34 -14.41 -3.67
CA ASP A 54 -4.15 -13.27 -4.17
C ASP A 54 -4.22 -13.19 -5.71
N LYS A 55 -3.84 -14.28 -6.38
CA LYS A 55 -4.02 -14.45 -7.83
C LYS A 55 -5.48 -14.79 -8.02
N LYS A 56 -6.32 -13.75 -8.19
CA LYS A 56 -7.76 -13.87 -8.49
C LYS A 56 -8.04 -15.07 -9.39
N VAL A 57 -8.44 -16.18 -8.78
CA VAL A 57 -8.89 -17.35 -9.51
C VAL A 57 -10.16 -16.90 -10.23
N ILE A 58 -10.17 -17.13 -11.54
CA ILE A 58 -11.16 -16.57 -12.46
C ILE A 58 -12.55 -16.91 -11.92
N ASP A 59 -13.25 -15.87 -11.49
CA ASP A 59 -14.65 -15.83 -11.09
C ASP A 59 -15.05 -16.45 -9.74
N TRP A 60 -14.11 -16.81 -8.86
CA TRP A 60 -14.41 -17.43 -7.54
C TRP A 60 -13.69 -16.76 -6.37
N GLU A 61 -14.41 -16.57 -5.26
CA GLU A 61 -13.88 -16.06 -3.98
C GLU A 61 -14.29 -16.97 -2.82
N LEU A 62 -13.51 -16.95 -1.73
CA LEU A 62 -13.84 -17.70 -0.53
C LEU A 62 -14.96 -16.98 0.24
N GLY A 63 -16.02 -17.72 0.58
CA GLY A 63 -17.26 -17.16 1.10
C GLY A 63 -17.37 -17.06 2.62
N TYR A 64 -16.28 -17.25 3.36
CA TYR A 64 -16.31 -17.20 4.83
C TYR A 64 -16.38 -15.77 5.38
N ALA A 65 -15.88 -14.78 4.63
CA ALA A 65 -15.88 -13.38 5.04
C ALA A 65 -16.04 -12.49 3.81
N MET A 66 -16.79 -11.40 3.96
CA MET A 66 -17.01 -10.41 2.92
C MET A 66 -17.26 -9.05 3.54
N THR A 67 -17.03 -7.98 2.78
CA THR A 67 -17.40 -6.63 3.24
C THR A 67 -18.90 -6.39 3.03
N ILE A 68 -19.49 -5.50 3.84
CA ILE A 68 -20.90 -5.07 3.71
C ILE A 68 -21.21 -4.59 2.28
N HIS A 69 -20.28 -3.88 1.66
CA HIS A 69 -20.44 -3.43 0.27
C HIS A 69 -20.53 -4.59 -0.71
N THR A 70 -19.68 -5.60 -0.55
CA THR A 70 -19.65 -6.73 -1.49
C THR A 70 -20.79 -7.73 -1.29
N SER A 71 -21.44 -7.72 -0.12
CA SER A 71 -22.62 -8.54 0.16
C SER A 71 -23.93 -7.92 -0.39
N GLN A 72 -23.89 -6.67 -0.87
CA GLN A 72 -25.08 -5.97 -1.33
C GLN A 72 -25.82 -6.77 -2.43
N GLY A 73 -27.13 -6.95 -2.23
CA GLY A 73 -27.99 -7.74 -3.13
C GLY A 73 -28.05 -9.23 -2.81
N MET A 74 -27.35 -9.71 -1.76
CA MET A 74 -27.41 -11.09 -1.31
C MET A 74 -28.48 -11.30 -0.22
N THR A 75 -29.00 -12.52 -0.11
CA THR A 75 -29.77 -12.97 1.05
C THR A 75 -29.17 -14.28 1.55
N LEU A 76 -28.64 -14.24 2.77
CA LEU A 76 -28.04 -15.37 3.48
C LEU A 76 -29.16 -16.12 4.22
N LYS A 77 -29.49 -17.30 3.69
CA LYS A 77 -30.62 -18.12 4.14
C LYS A 77 -30.35 -18.77 5.50
N ALA A 78 -31.43 -18.98 6.27
CA ALA A 78 -31.36 -19.81 7.48
C ALA A 78 -30.97 -21.26 7.17
N PRO A 79 -30.32 -21.99 8.10
CA PRO A 79 -30.01 -21.64 9.49
C PRO A 79 -28.61 -21.02 9.71
N GLN A 80 -27.98 -20.47 8.67
CA GLN A 80 -26.61 -19.98 8.79
C GLN A 80 -26.51 -18.73 9.67
N ASN A 81 -25.61 -18.76 10.65
CA ASN A 81 -25.28 -17.58 11.46
C ASN A 81 -24.34 -16.66 10.69
N VAL A 82 -24.60 -15.36 10.76
CA VAL A 82 -23.83 -14.29 10.15
C VAL A 82 -23.22 -13.47 11.25
N TRP A 83 -21.89 -13.42 11.26
CA TRP A 83 -21.14 -12.66 12.25
C TRP A 83 -20.75 -11.32 11.65
N ASP A 84 -21.26 -10.24 12.24
CA ASP A 84 -20.90 -8.87 11.86
C ASP A 84 -19.78 -8.39 12.78
N ILE A 85 -18.59 -8.18 12.20
CA ILE A 85 -17.38 -7.78 12.90
C ILE A 85 -17.03 -6.37 12.43
N ASP A 86 -17.50 -5.36 13.15
CA ASP A 86 -17.24 -3.96 12.80
C ASP A 86 -17.04 -3.09 14.04
N GLU A 87 -15.86 -2.47 14.10
CA GLU A 87 -15.40 -1.55 15.15
C GLU A 87 -16.12 -0.18 15.13
N ASN A 88 -16.70 0.22 13.99
CA ASN A 88 -17.17 1.58 13.70
C ASN A 88 -18.61 1.61 13.19
N LEU A 89 -19.41 0.56 13.43
CA LEU A 89 -20.84 0.51 13.12
C LEU A 89 -21.66 1.44 14.04
N ALA A 90 -21.27 2.71 14.08
CA ALA A 90 -21.95 3.79 14.79
C ALA A 90 -22.77 4.58 13.76
N CYS A 91 -24.05 4.21 13.63
CA CYS A 91 -25.07 4.99 12.92
C CYS A 91 -24.79 5.31 11.44
N ASP A 92 -24.53 4.30 10.60
CA ASP A 92 -24.46 4.44 9.14
C ASP A 92 -25.48 3.56 8.41
N ASN A 93 -25.81 3.93 7.16
CA ASN A 93 -26.64 3.13 6.24
C ASN A 93 -26.11 1.71 6.00
N LEU A 94 -24.85 1.46 6.35
CA LEU A 94 -24.21 0.15 6.27
C LEU A 94 -24.85 -0.88 7.21
N ILE A 95 -25.37 -0.45 8.37
CA ILE A 95 -26.09 -1.35 9.30
C ILE A 95 -27.32 -1.93 8.61
N TYR A 96 -28.10 -1.06 7.95
CA TYR A 96 -29.28 -1.48 7.21
C TYR A 96 -28.92 -2.48 6.11
N LEU A 97 -27.81 -2.24 5.41
CA LEU A 97 -27.32 -3.16 4.39
C LEU A 97 -26.90 -4.51 4.97
N ALA A 98 -26.24 -4.55 6.13
CA ALA A 98 -25.82 -5.78 6.79
C ALA A 98 -27.01 -6.58 7.35
N VAL A 99 -27.92 -5.92 8.07
CA VAL A 99 -29.15 -6.53 8.61
C VAL A 99 -30.03 -7.05 7.47
N GLY A 100 -30.12 -6.31 6.36
CA GLY A 100 -30.87 -6.74 5.17
C GLY A 100 -30.27 -7.94 4.43
N ARG A 101 -29.14 -8.51 4.88
CA ARG A 101 -28.60 -9.76 4.31
C ARG A 101 -29.19 -11.01 4.94
N VAL A 102 -29.71 -10.95 6.16
CA VAL A 102 -30.25 -12.14 6.85
C VAL A 102 -31.75 -12.26 6.64
N GLU A 103 -32.26 -13.49 6.60
CA GLU A 103 -33.70 -13.77 6.53
C GLU A 103 -34.37 -13.55 7.89
N TYR A 104 -33.68 -13.94 8.96
CA TYR A 104 -34.11 -13.74 10.34
C TYR A 104 -33.03 -13.02 11.14
N LEU A 105 -33.44 -12.09 11.99
CA LEU A 105 -32.52 -11.34 12.85
C LEU A 105 -31.74 -12.25 13.81
N SER A 106 -32.31 -13.40 14.20
CA SER A 106 -31.64 -14.40 15.05
C SER A 106 -30.39 -15.02 14.41
N GLN A 107 -30.24 -14.93 13.08
CA GLN A 107 -29.02 -15.34 12.39
C GLN A 107 -27.88 -14.35 12.58
N LEU A 108 -28.19 -13.08 12.83
CA LEU A 108 -27.19 -12.02 12.90
C LEU A 108 -26.62 -11.93 14.31
N ILE A 109 -25.32 -12.17 14.42
CA ILE A 109 -24.57 -12.05 15.67
C ILE A 109 -23.57 -10.91 15.49
N ARG A 110 -23.77 -9.83 16.25
CA ARG A 110 -22.83 -8.72 16.27
C ARG A 110 -21.68 -9.05 17.22
N VAL A 111 -20.45 -8.92 16.72
CA VAL A 111 -19.23 -9.06 17.53
C VAL A 111 -18.73 -7.67 17.86
N GLU A 112 -18.73 -7.32 19.14
CA GLU A 112 -18.02 -6.15 19.62
C GLU A 112 -16.55 -6.51 19.80
N THR A 113 -15.68 -5.85 19.05
CA THR A 113 -14.24 -5.92 19.24
C THR A 113 -13.87 -5.30 20.60
N PRO A 114 -12.91 -5.88 21.34
CA PRO A 114 -12.39 -5.26 22.54
C PRO A 114 -11.92 -3.83 22.25
N PRO A 115 -12.10 -2.87 23.19
CA PRO A 115 -11.62 -1.52 22.98
C PRO A 115 -10.11 -1.53 22.74
N LEU A 116 -9.69 -0.87 21.66
CA LEU A 116 -8.27 -0.71 21.36
C LEU A 116 -7.58 0.10 22.48
N PRO A 117 -6.29 -0.17 22.77
CA PRO A 117 -5.50 0.65 23.67
C PRO A 117 -5.58 2.15 23.30
N PRO A 118 -5.69 3.06 24.29
CA PRO A 118 -5.82 4.50 24.04
C PRO A 118 -4.74 5.07 23.12
N GLU A 119 -3.52 4.54 23.18
CA GLU A 119 -2.39 4.95 22.34
C GLU A 119 -2.69 4.70 20.85
N ILE A 120 -3.23 3.54 20.51
CA ILE A 120 -3.56 3.15 19.13
C ILE A 120 -4.71 4.01 18.60
N VAL A 121 -5.74 4.26 19.42
CA VAL A 121 -6.88 5.12 19.06
C VAL A 121 -6.38 6.53 18.74
N GLN A 122 -5.47 7.09 19.54
CA GLN A 122 -4.89 8.40 19.28
C GLN A 122 -4.08 8.45 17.99
N GLU A 123 -3.32 7.39 17.66
CA GLU A 123 -2.58 7.31 16.40
C GLU A 123 -3.50 7.27 15.19
N ILE A 124 -4.58 6.48 15.25
CA ILE A 124 -5.60 6.39 14.21
C ILE A 124 -6.25 7.76 13.97
N GLU A 125 -6.67 8.45 15.04
CA GLU A 125 -7.30 9.76 14.91
C GLU A 125 -6.34 10.83 14.37
N LYS A 126 -5.06 10.81 14.79
CA LYS A 126 -4.01 11.66 14.20
C LYS A 126 -3.84 11.39 12.71
N ALA A 127 -3.81 10.12 12.30
CA ALA A 127 -3.69 9.73 10.90
C ALA A 127 -4.91 10.15 10.06
N LYS A 128 -6.13 9.98 10.58
CA LYS A 128 -7.37 10.45 9.94
C LYS A 128 -7.35 11.97 9.76
N LYS A 129 -6.98 12.72 10.80
CA LYS A 129 -6.87 14.18 10.73
C LYS A 129 -5.84 14.62 9.68
N LYS A 130 -4.67 13.96 9.64
CA LYS A 130 -3.64 14.21 8.62
C LYS A 130 -4.19 13.99 7.21
N ARG A 131 -4.87 12.85 6.95
CA ARG A 131 -5.47 12.55 5.64
C ARG A 131 -6.51 13.59 5.20
N ARG A 132 -7.37 14.04 6.13
CA ARG A 132 -8.35 15.11 5.84
C ARG A 132 -7.67 16.41 5.42
N LEU A 133 -6.67 16.85 6.19
CA LEU A 133 -5.89 18.05 5.87
C LEU A 133 -5.18 17.94 4.51
N GLU A 134 -4.57 16.80 4.21
CA GLU A 134 -3.95 16.57 2.90
C GLU A 134 -4.97 16.64 1.77
N HIS A 135 -6.15 16.05 1.95
CA HIS A 135 -7.24 16.10 0.97
C HIS A 135 -7.71 17.54 0.71
N GLU A 136 -7.86 18.36 1.74
CA GLU A 136 -8.22 19.78 1.62
C GLU A 136 -7.15 20.61 0.90
N LEU A 137 -5.87 20.22 0.99
CA LEU A 137 -4.77 20.94 0.33
C LEU A 137 -4.61 20.58 -1.15
N ARG A 138 -5.10 19.41 -1.60
CA ARG A 138 -4.92 18.94 -2.99
C ARG A 138 -5.35 19.97 -4.05
N PRO A 139 -6.54 20.63 -3.94
CA PRO A 139 -6.96 21.61 -4.94
C PRO A 139 -6.00 22.81 -5.04
N PHE A 140 -5.56 23.35 -3.90
CA PHE A 140 -4.63 24.48 -3.85
C PHE A 140 -3.26 24.12 -4.46
N ILE A 141 -2.79 22.89 -4.23
CA ILE A 141 -1.54 22.41 -4.82
C ILE A 141 -1.71 22.27 -6.33
N GLN A 142 -2.80 21.66 -6.78
CA GLN A 142 -3.07 21.42 -8.18
C GLN A 142 -3.16 22.72 -8.98
N GLU A 143 -3.89 23.72 -8.49
CA GLU A 143 -4.01 25.03 -9.13
C GLU A 143 -2.64 25.67 -9.36
N LYS A 144 -1.75 25.59 -8.35
CA LYS A 144 -0.40 26.14 -8.47
C LYS A 144 0.47 25.38 -9.46
N LEU A 145 0.37 24.05 -9.49
CA LEU A 145 1.09 23.21 -10.44
C LEU A 145 0.66 23.49 -11.88
N ILE A 146 -0.63 23.73 -12.13
CA ILE A 146 -1.12 24.15 -13.45
C ILE A 146 -0.48 25.47 -13.89
N GLY A 147 -0.34 26.43 -12.98
CA GLY A 147 0.35 27.69 -13.26
C GLY A 147 1.82 27.49 -13.67
N TYR A 148 2.57 26.63 -12.96
CA TYR A 148 3.95 26.32 -13.31
C TYR A 148 4.06 25.54 -14.63
N MET A 149 3.15 24.60 -14.88
CA MET A 149 3.09 23.86 -16.14
C MET A 149 2.89 24.80 -17.34
N GLY A 150 2.03 25.82 -17.20
CA GLY A 150 1.87 26.86 -18.22
C GLY A 150 3.18 27.64 -18.47
N GLN A 151 3.84 28.09 -17.41
CA GLN A 151 5.10 28.84 -17.50
C GLN A 151 6.23 28.06 -18.16
N ASP A 152 6.33 26.75 -17.89
CA ASP A 152 7.33 25.89 -18.52
C ASP A 152 6.98 25.61 -19.98
N LYS A 153 5.70 25.37 -20.28
CA LYS A 153 5.23 25.16 -21.66
C LYS A 153 5.53 26.36 -22.55
N GLU A 154 5.32 27.59 -22.06
CA GLU A 154 5.67 28.83 -22.77
C GLU A 154 7.17 28.93 -23.07
N LYS A 155 8.02 28.32 -22.24
CA LYS A 155 9.49 28.31 -22.37
C LYS A 155 10.02 27.06 -23.06
N GLY A 156 9.16 26.17 -23.54
CA GLY A 156 9.55 24.89 -24.14
C GLY A 156 10.22 23.92 -23.17
N HIS A 157 9.93 24.04 -21.88
CA HIS A 157 10.52 23.20 -20.84
C HIS A 157 9.57 22.07 -20.40
N GLU A 158 10.16 20.95 -19.96
CA GLU A 158 9.42 19.78 -19.46
C GLU A 158 8.81 19.98 -18.06
N PHE A 159 7.71 19.28 -17.77
CA PHE A 159 7.01 19.33 -16.48
C PHE A 159 6.57 17.92 -16.05
N ASP A 160 6.92 17.48 -14.84
CA ASP A 160 6.59 16.13 -14.34
C ASP A 160 6.04 16.10 -12.89
N LEU A 161 5.79 17.28 -12.29
CA LEU A 161 5.41 17.37 -10.89
C LEU A 161 3.96 16.93 -10.68
N THR A 162 3.74 16.12 -9.64
CA THR A 162 2.40 15.68 -9.23
C THR A 162 2.03 16.22 -7.85
N VAL A 163 0.74 16.28 -7.54
CA VAL A 163 0.24 16.68 -6.22
C VAL A 163 0.79 15.77 -5.13
N ASP A 164 0.81 14.45 -5.35
CA ASP A 164 1.33 13.47 -4.39
C ASP A 164 2.83 13.67 -4.13
N TYR A 165 3.59 14.04 -5.16
CA TYR A 165 5.01 14.36 -5.00
C TYR A 165 5.21 15.61 -4.13
N ILE A 166 4.40 16.66 -4.30
CA ILE A 166 4.45 17.85 -3.44
C ILE A 166 4.04 17.54 -2.00
N LEU A 167 3.00 16.73 -1.78
CA LEU A 167 2.60 16.28 -0.43
C LEU A 167 3.71 15.44 0.24
N THR A 168 4.41 14.62 -0.54
CA THR A 168 5.57 13.86 -0.06
C THR A 168 6.70 14.81 0.37
N LEU A 169 7.01 15.82 -0.46
CA LEU A 169 8.02 16.83 -0.12
C LEU A 169 7.64 17.62 1.13
N LYS A 170 6.38 18.03 1.26
CA LYS A 170 5.83 18.68 2.46
C LYS A 170 6.11 17.85 3.72
N CYS A 171 5.85 16.54 3.68
CA CYS A 171 6.13 15.62 4.77
C CYS A 171 7.63 15.52 5.09
N ILE A 172 8.48 15.34 4.07
CA ILE A 172 9.94 15.20 4.23
C ILE A 172 10.53 16.46 4.87
N GLN A 173 10.03 17.63 4.46
CA GLN A 173 10.50 18.93 4.90
C GLN A 173 9.88 19.40 6.23
N LYS A 174 8.91 18.65 6.76
CA LYS A 174 8.16 19.00 7.98
C LYS A 174 7.62 20.42 7.92
N ASP A 175 7.01 20.77 6.78
CA ASP A 175 6.38 22.08 6.54
C ASP A 175 7.35 23.27 6.59
N ARG A 176 8.65 23.04 6.38
CA ARG A 176 9.68 24.09 6.44
C ARG A 176 10.39 24.25 5.11
N CYS A 177 10.76 25.48 4.82
CA CYS A 177 11.54 25.82 3.63
C CYS A 177 12.89 25.13 3.70
N THR A 178 13.29 24.46 2.63
CA THR A 178 14.61 23.78 2.64
C THR A 178 15.77 24.78 2.63
N LEU A 179 15.52 26.03 2.21
CA LEU A 179 16.55 27.07 2.18
C LEU A 179 16.74 27.77 3.53
N CYS A 180 15.64 28.18 4.17
CA CYS A 180 15.70 29.01 5.37
C CYS A 180 15.16 28.33 6.64
N LEU A 181 14.66 27.09 6.53
CA LEU A 181 14.07 26.31 7.63
C LEU A 181 12.84 26.96 8.30
N ILE A 182 12.34 28.06 7.73
CA ILE A 182 11.13 28.73 8.20
C ILE A 182 9.90 27.98 7.71
N GLU A 183 8.89 27.90 8.56
CA GLU A 183 7.59 27.30 8.25
C GLU A 183 6.96 27.91 6.99
N ILE A 184 6.43 27.04 6.13
CA ILE A 184 5.79 27.36 4.88
C ILE A 184 4.28 27.13 5.00
N LYS A 185 3.51 28.10 4.52
CA LYS A 185 2.06 28.01 4.40
C LYS A 185 1.65 27.42 3.05
N PHE A 186 0.89 26.33 3.11
CA PHE A 186 0.26 25.69 1.95
C PHE A 186 -1.13 26.25 1.63
N LYS A 187 -1.74 26.96 2.58
CA LYS A 187 -2.98 27.71 2.43
C LYS A 187 -2.72 29.15 2.86
N TRP A 188 -3.19 30.11 2.07
CA TRP A 188 -3.01 31.54 2.33
C TRP A 188 -4.28 32.29 1.92
N ASP A 189 -4.65 33.31 2.70
CA ASP A 189 -5.89 34.06 2.47
C ASP A 189 -5.66 35.32 1.61
N GLN A 190 -4.40 35.79 1.51
CA GLN A 190 -4.05 37.01 0.80
C GLN A 190 -3.06 36.74 -0.34
N PRO A 191 -3.30 37.27 -1.55
CA PRO A 191 -2.32 37.28 -2.63
C PRO A 191 -1.05 38.01 -2.17
N GLY A 192 0.11 37.37 -2.29
CA GLY A 192 1.40 37.99 -1.95
C GLY A 192 1.99 37.62 -0.57
N ASP A 193 1.35 36.72 0.19
CA ASP A 193 1.94 36.19 1.44
C ASP A 193 3.34 35.61 1.16
N ILE A 194 4.37 36.17 1.80
CA ILE A 194 5.77 35.75 1.67
C ILE A 194 6.03 34.36 2.27
N SER A 195 5.13 33.89 3.14
CA SER A 195 5.19 32.55 3.70
C SER A 195 4.53 31.50 2.81
N GLN A 196 3.95 31.92 1.68
CA GLN A 196 3.41 31.03 0.66
C GLN A 196 4.52 30.09 0.14
N TRP A 197 4.18 28.80 0.03
CA TRP A 197 5.05 27.82 -0.62
C TRP A 197 5.25 28.14 -2.10
N THR A 198 6.44 27.97 -2.63
CA THR A 198 6.75 28.03 -4.06
C THR A 198 7.57 26.82 -4.45
N VAL A 199 7.55 26.45 -5.73
CA VAL A 199 8.46 25.45 -6.26
C VAL A 199 9.48 26.17 -7.13
N ASP A 200 10.72 26.29 -6.63
CA ASP A 200 11.78 26.96 -7.38
C ASP A 200 12.57 25.97 -8.23
N ARG A 201 12.97 26.43 -9.42
CA ARG A 201 13.92 25.74 -10.30
C ARG A 201 15.32 25.85 -9.72
N ILE A 202 16.02 24.73 -9.70
CA ILE A 202 17.43 24.68 -9.32
C ILE A 202 18.26 25.10 -10.53
N HIS A 203 18.01 24.46 -11.68
CA HIS A 203 18.55 24.89 -12.98
C HIS A 203 17.48 25.60 -13.79
N ASN A 204 17.75 26.86 -14.16
CA ASN A 204 16.83 27.70 -14.92
C ASN A 204 16.66 27.27 -16.39
N SER A 205 17.63 26.50 -16.91
CA SER A 205 17.59 25.89 -18.24
C SER A 205 16.70 24.64 -18.32
N LEU A 206 16.23 24.15 -17.18
CA LEU A 206 15.36 22.98 -17.08
C LEU A 206 13.99 23.40 -16.54
N GLY A 207 12.97 22.61 -16.88
CA GLY A 207 11.60 22.81 -16.45
C GLY A 207 11.32 22.28 -15.05
N HIS A 208 10.04 22.20 -14.71
CA HIS A 208 9.56 21.61 -13.47
C HIS A 208 9.50 20.10 -13.47
N ILE A 209 10.71 19.52 -13.35
CA ILE A 209 10.93 18.08 -13.22
C ILE A 209 11.39 17.66 -11.80
N LYS A 210 11.11 16.42 -11.41
CA LYS A 210 11.57 15.79 -10.17
C LYS A 210 13.10 15.84 -10.12
N GLY A 211 13.65 16.12 -8.94
CA GLY A 211 15.11 16.28 -8.76
C GLY A 211 15.71 17.62 -9.22
N ASN A 212 15.01 18.43 -10.04
CA ASN A 212 15.42 19.78 -10.41
C ASN A 212 14.67 20.89 -9.64
N LYS A 213 13.98 20.53 -8.55
CA LYS A 213 13.14 21.45 -7.77
C LYS A 213 13.33 21.39 -6.29
N MET A 214 13.08 22.54 -5.69
CA MET A 214 13.04 22.69 -4.24
C MET A 214 11.83 23.55 -3.85
N PRO A 215 10.97 23.05 -2.95
CA PRO A 215 10.00 23.90 -2.27
C PRO A 215 10.71 24.99 -1.45
N SER A 216 10.41 26.25 -1.76
CA SER A 216 11.00 27.43 -1.13
C SER A 216 9.90 28.41 -0.69
N LYS A 217 10.27 29.45 0.07
CA LYS A 217 9.42 30.63 0.24
C LYS A 217 9.56 31.55 -0.97
N LYS A 218 8.45 32.19 -1.33
CA LYS A 218 8.39 33.24 -2.35
C LYS A 218 9.42 34.34 -1.99
N TYR A 219 10.50 34.45 -2.77
CA TYR A 219 11.58 35.46 -2.67
C TYR A 219 12.80 35.20 -1.76
N TYR A 220 13.35 33.98 -1.69
CA TYR A 220 14.74 33.81 -1.23
C TYR A 220 15.67 33.57 -2.44
N THR A 221 16.24 34.66 -2.98
CA THR A 221 17.25 34.62 -4.05
C THR A 221 18.63 34.82 -3.46
N ASP A 222 19.29 33.71 -3.11
CA ASP A 222 20.73 33.68 -2.95
C ASP A 222 21.25 32.40 -3.64
N SER A 223 21.73 32.54 -4.87
CA SER A 223 21.95 31.40 -5.79
C SER A 223 23.02 30.41 -5.30
N GLU A 224 23.96 30.90 -4.49
CA GLU A 224 25.06 30.11 -3.93
C GLU A 224 24.60 29.22 -2.78
N LYS A 225 23.76 29.77 -1.88
CA LYS A 225 23.11 28.98 -0.83
C LYS A 225 22.20 27.90 -1.43
N LYS A 226 21.49 28.21 -2.53
CA LYS A 226 20.67 27.22 -3.26
C LYS A 226 21.52 26.05 -3.78
N LYS A 227 22.69 26.32 -4.37
CA LYS A 227 23.63 25.27 -4.86
C LYS A 227 24.19 24.41 -3.73
N ASN A 228 24.61 25.03 -2.63
CA ASN A 228 25.17 24.29 -1.50
C ASN A 228 24.13 23.39 -0.84
N ILE A 229 22.91 23.87 -0.65
CA ILE A 229 21.83 23.08 -0.05
C ILE A 229 21.40 21.95 -0.98
N TYR A 230 21.33 22.17 -2.29
CA TYR A 230 21.09 21.09 -3.25
C TYR A 230 22.15 19.99 -3.16
N THR A 231 23.42 20.37 -3.08
CA THR A 231 24.53 19.43 -2.92
C THR A 231 24.36 18.61 -1.63
N ILE A 232 24.00 19.27 -0.52
CA ILE A 232 23.72 18.61 0.76
C ILE A 232 22.53 17.64 0.65
N VAL A 233 21.44 18.04 -0.01
CA VAL A 233 20.25 17.18 -0.18
C VAL A 233 20.55 15.96 -1.06
N ASN A 234 21.30 16.14 -2.15
CA ASN A 234 21.73 15.03 -2.99
C ASN A 234 22.63 14.07 -2.22
N LEU A 235 23.64 14.58 -1.51
CA LEU A 235 24.50 13.76 -0.66
C LEU A 235 23.69 12.99 0.39
N LYS A 236 22.70 13.63 1.01
CA LYS A 236 21.80 12.97 1.97
C LYS A 236 21.01 11.83 1.33
N ASN A 237 20.48 12.02 0.14
CA ASN A 237 19.76 10.96 -0.57
C ASN A 237 20.69 9.80 -0.96
N SER A 238 21.91 10.10 -1.44
CA SER A 238 22.92 9.07 -1.72
C SER A 238 23.31 8.28 -0.47
N ILE A 239 23.39 8.93 0.70
CA ILE A 239 23.63 8.24 1.98
C ILE A 239 22.47 7.30 2.32
N ILE A 240 21.21 7.74 2.15
CA ILE A 240 20.04 6.89 2.41
C ILE A 240 20.01 5.66 1.48
N GLU A 241 20.39 5.83 0.20
CA GLU A 241 20.51 4.71 -0.73
C GLU A 241 21.61 3.73 -0.29
N LEU A 242 22.77 4.26 0.11
CA LEU A 242 23.86 3.45 0.64
C LEU A 242 23.45 2.68 1.91
N GLU A 243 22.71 3.31 2.83
CA GLU A 243 22.17 2.64 4.02
C GLU A 243 21.26 1.46 3.66
N ARG A 244 20.43 1.60 2.62
CA ARG A 244 19.57 0.51 2.14
C ARG A 244 20.39 -0.64 1.56
N ASP A 245 21.42 -0.32 0.78
CA ASP A 245 22.31 -1.33 0.21
C ASP A 245 23.09 -2.07 1.30
N VAL A 246 23.62 -1.35 2.30
CA VAL A 246 24.28 -1.95 3.47
C VAL A 246 23.31 -2.85 4.24
N THR A 247 22.05 -2.43 4.41
CA THR A 247 21.03 -3.25 5.08
C THR A 247 20.75 -4.54 4.30
N LYS A 248 20.70 -4.45 2.97
CA LYS A 248 20.52 -5.61 2.09
C LYS A 248 21.71 -6.58 2.17
N ILE A 249 22.94 -6.05 2.16
CA ILE A 249 24.16 -6.84 2.36
C ILE A 249 24.12 -7.55 3.71
N HIS A 250 23.78 -6.83 4.79
CA HIS A 250 23.69 -7.41 6.13
C HIS A 250 22.67 -8.56 6.19
N LEU A 251 21.50 -8.40 5.56
CA LEU A 251 20.48 -9.45 5.50
C LEU A 251 20.99 -10.69 4.72
N ASN A 252 21.66 -10.48 3.59
CA ASN A 252 22.23 -11.57 2.80
C ASN A 252 23.31 -12.34 3.58
N LEU A 253 24.22 -11.63 4.26
CA LEU A 253 25.24 -12.25 5.11
C LEU A 253 24.61 -13.08 6.23
N LYS A 254 23.51 -12.61 6.83
CA LYS A 254 22.77 -13.34 7.84
C LYS A 254 22.12 -14.62 7.29
N THR A 255 21.64 -14.59 6.05
CA THR A 255 21.12 -15.78 5.36
C THR A 255 22.24 -16.78 5.08
N ILE A 256 23.37 -16.34 4.52
CA ILE A 256 24.53 -17.19 4.25
C ILE A 256 25.03 -17.84 5.55
N ALA A 257 25.15 -17.07 6.65
CA ALA A 257 25.56 -17.60 7.94
C ALA A 257 24.61 -18.69 8.47
N ARG A 258 23.30 -18.55 8.25
CA ARG A 258 22.31 -19.59 8.61
C ARG A 258 22.45 -20.84 7.75
N GLU A 259 22.65 -20.68 6.44
CA GLU A 259 22.86 -21.81 5.54
C GLU A 259 24.13 -22.59 5.91
N ILE A 260 25.24 -21.88 6.16
CA ILE A 260 26.48 -22.49 6.66
C ILE A 260 26.23 -23.25 7.97
N TYR A 261 25.50 -22.66 8.92
CA TYR A 261 25.18 -23.31 10.19
C TYR A 261 24.33 -24.59 10.00
N HIS A 262 23.35 -24.58 9.10
CA HIS A 262 22.55 -25.77 8.81
C HIS A 262 23.41 -26.85 8.15
N LEU A 263 24.19 -26.50 7.12
CA LEU A 263 25.11 -27.42 6.46
C LEU A 263 26.11 -28.03 7.46
N TYR A 264 26.63 -27.23 8.39
CA TYR A 264 27.56 -27.72 9.42
C TYR A 264 26.91 -28.73 10.38
N ASN A 265 25.65 -28.53 10.76
CA ASN A 265 24.94 -29.47 11.64
C ASN A 265 24.51 -30.76 10.95
N ASP A 266 24.33 -30.73 9.63
CA ASP A 266 23.95 -31.90 8.83
C ASP A 266 25.17 -32.78 8.47
N ILE A 267 26.40 -32.28 8.68
CA ILE A 267 27.64 -33.03 8.46
C ILE A 267 28.06 -33.73 9.75
N VAL A 268 28.36 -35.03 9.67
CA VAL A 268 28.94 -35.79 10.77
C VAL A 268 30.36 -35.24 11.05
N PRO A 269 30.73 -34.91 12.30
CA PRO A 269 32.00 -34.23 12.60
C PRO A 269 33.26 -34.90 12.02
N GLU A 270 33.25 -36.21 11.89
CA GLU A 270 34.37 -37.03 11.37
C GLU A 270 34.56 -36.90 9.85
N ASP A 271 33.50 -36.62 9.08
CA ASP A 271 33.58 -36.40 7.63
C ASP A 271 34.04 -34.97 7.31
N PHE A 272 33.70 -33.99 8.15
CA PHE A 272 34.13 -32.61 7.99
C PHE A 272 35.64 -32.43 8.19
N GLU A 273 36.22 -33.07 9.22
CA GLU A 273 37.67 -33.04 9.45
C GLU A 273 38.47 -33.70 8.31
N LYS A 274 37.89 -34.73 7.66
CA LYS A 274 38.51 -35.37 6.49
C LYS A 274 38.51 -34.45 5.26
N MET A 275 37.40 -33.75 5.02
CA MET A 275 37.27 -32.80 3.90
C MET A 275 38.20 -31.60 4.04
N LEU A 276 38.34 -31.04 5.24
CA LEU A 276 39.26 -29.91 5.47
C LEU A 276 40.73 -30.28 5.28
N ARG A 277 41.13 -31.52 5.59
CA ARG A 277 42.51 -31.99 5.39
C ARG A 277 42.84 -32.21 3.91
N SER A 278 41.88 -32.67 3.09
CA SER A 278 42.12 -32.84 1.65
C SER A 278 42.27 -31.51 0.91
N ASP A 279 41.52 -30.46 1.29
CA ASP A 279 41.57 -29.17 0.59
C ASP A 279 42.85 -28.36 0.91
N ILE A 280 43.48 -28.60 2.07
CA ILE A 280 44.75 -27.94 2.44
C ILE A 280 45.94 -28.62 1.73
N ASP A 281 45.88 -29.92 1.49
CA ASP A 281 46.93 -30.68 0.80
C ASP A 281 46.93 -30.46 -0.74
N GLU A 282 45.85 -29.88 -1.31
CA GLU A 282 45.74 -29.55 -2.73
C GLU A 282 46.09 -28.09 -3.09
N MET A 283 46.44 -27.23 -2.12
CA MET A 283 46.94 -25.89 -2.42
C MET A 283 48.43 -25.93 -2.81
N PRO A 284 48.81 -25.59 -4.06
CA PRO A 284 50.22 -25.50 -4.43
C PRO A 284 50.89 -24.34 -3.67
N GLY A 285 51.98 -24.67 -2.98
CA GLY A 285 52.83 -23.70 -2.27
C GLY A 285 53.57 -22.73 -3.17
#